data_AF-A0A1F3B379-F1
#
_entry.id   AF-A0A1F3B379-F1
#
_cell.length_a   1.000
_cell.length_b   1.000
_cell.length_c   1.000
_cell.angle_alpha   90.00
_cell.angle_beta   90.00
_cell.angle_gamma   90.00
#
_symmetry.space_group_name_H-M   'P 1'
#
loop_
_entity.id
_entity.type
_entity.pdbx_description
1 polymer ?
#
loop_
_entity_poly.entity_id
_entity_poly.type
_entity_poly.pdbx_seq_one_letter_code
_entity_poly.pdbx_strand_id
1 'polypeptide(L)'
;MNGRCCLHWAVCAVLCLAALTEVQAAQVVKGTLVASPAEAGFIRVEIDGKITAIKPSSDAKIMRGQVGKDIVDVNLREFAPGDHIVAIVKEDGFASSVKAFHGRVQGMLARVDGRKMTLADERTVMLAAQPQIVLPDGRTGTPADLKPGALLICRVNPITGQAWTVVATGNTKSEKSAATSQPEPDSKPKIRSVMYSAPDPLKAGDLLTVDLTGNPGGKASFEVKRLLPVTPMKEVSPGSYRAVVEVPRGKTVVGAPLIGRLAVKDEQAPPVQASRLITVIGGRAEDGQGTSLPPAKPAPKAASTPRPKPVSTPAAAQTASRLKASAPSTSETQIESDASTILLQPPVATEPEDETGPDVEVASISETLPVTIGAPTVVVPIEDADHPAPPAPRCEVKVMLTNPPEGATISRAILVRGAADPDSKVRVEITYNNGKTGILKLAGLAASQDLAVGSDGKFRMGPLPLEGPLATRGLVFTIKAYYPEREDHGTDMVKVVGGRD
;
A
#
# COMPACT_ATOMS: atom_id res chain seq x y z
N MET A 1 55.41 39.99 38.32
CA MET A 1 55.00 39.64 36.94
C MET A 1 55.04 38.11 36.82
N ASN A 2 54.17 37.51 36.01
CA ASN A 2 54.11 36.06 35.69
C ASN A 2 53.33 35.14 36.65
N GLY A 3 52.00 35.19 36.60
CA GLY A 3 51.20 34.13 37.24
C GLY A 3 49.70 34.10 36.93
N ARG A 4 49.15 35.13 36.27
CA ARG A 4 47.70 35.27 36.06
C ARG A 4 47.19 35.01 34.63
N CYS A 5 48.04 34.68 33.67
CA CYS A 5 47.61 34.47 32.27
C CYS A 5 47.19 33.04 31.90
N CYS A 6 47.54 31.99 32.67
CA CYS A 6 47.27 30.61 32.24
C CYS A 6 45.87 30.09 32.59
N LEU A 7 45.16 30.71 33.54
CA LEU A 7 43.86 30.19 33.98
C LEU A 7 42.68 30.60 33.08
N HIS A 8 42.85 31.66 32.27
CA HIS A 8 41.78 32.13 31.37
C HIS A 8 41.71 31.31 30.07
N TRP A 9 42.83 30.75 29.61
CA TRP A 9 42.85 29.90 28.40
C TRP A 9 42.25 28.51 28.65
N ALA A 10 42.41 27.95 29.85
CA ALA A 10 41.84 26.64 30.20
C ALA A 10 40.31 26.68 30.34
N VAL A 11 39.74 27.78 30.84
CA VAL A 11 38.27 27.93 30.95
C VAL A 11 37.62 28.19 29.58
N CYS A 12 38.27 28.95 28.69
CA CYS A 12 37.81 29.09 27.30
C CYS A 12 37.90 27.78 26.50
N ALA A 13 38.93 26.94 26.73
CA ALA A 13 39.05 25.66 26.04
C ALA A 13 37.98 24.64 26.49
N VAL A 14 37.58 24.67 27.77
CA VAL A 14 36.52 23.78 28.30
C VAL A 14 35.11 24.27 27.93
N LEU A 15 34.88 25.58 27.78
CA LEU A 15 33.63 26.10 27.22
C LEU A 15 33.53 25.96 25.68
N CYS A 16 34.64 25.99 24.93
CA CYS A 16 34.63 25.72 23.48
C CYS A 16 34.46 24.24 23.14
N LEU A 17 34.82 23.31 24.03
CA LEU A 17 34.65 21.87 23.79
C LEU A 17 33.26 21.33 24.19
N ALA A 18 32.43 22.14 24.85
CA ALA A 18 31.06 21.81 25.23
C ALA A 18 30.01 22.29 24.23
N ALA A 19 30.41 22.95 23.13
CA ALA A 19 29.63 22.97 21.89
C ALA A 19 29.74 21.60 21.21
N LEU A 20 29.40 20.54 21.94
CA LEU A 20 29.05 19.26 21.34
C LEU A 20 27.88 19.55 20.43
N THR A 21 28.14 19.43 19.14
CA THR A 21 27.15 19.33 18.08
C THR A 21 26.16 18.23 18.46
N GLU A 22 25.05 18.60 19.09
CA GLU A 22 23.82 17.80 19.07
C GLU A 22 23.45 17.68 17.59
N VAL A 23 23.83 16.56 16.99
CA VAL A 23 23.39 16.18 15.65
C VAL A 23 21.88 15.95 15.76
N GLN A 24 21.08 16.95 15.41
CA GLN A 24 19.63 16.85 15.40
C GLN A 24 19.27 15.98 14.19
N ALA A 25 18.83 14.75 14.45
CA ALA A 25 18.63 13.80 13.38
C ALA A 25 17.54 14.27 12.40
N ALA A 26 17.78 14.01 11.12
CA ALA A 26 16.85 14.33 10.05
C ALA A 26 15.42 13.84 10.37
N GLN A 27 14.44 14.72 10.18
CA GLN A 27 13.04 14.44 10.43
C GLN A 27 12.42 13.81 9.19
N VAL A 28 11.76 12.66 9.33
CA VAL A 28 10.91 12.12 8.26
C VAL A 28 9.51 12.64 8.39
N VAL A 29 9.04 13.28 7.33
CA VAL A 29 7.70 13.84 7.21
C VAL A 29 6.87 12.96 6.30
N LYS A 30 5.66 12.60 6.75
CA LYS A 30 4.75 11.71 6.03
C LYS A 30 3.36 12.29 5.97
N GLY A 31 2.72 12.25 4.81
CA GLY A 31 1.33 12.69 4.71
C GLY A 31 0.81 12.66 3.29
N THR A 32 -0.27 13.40 3.03
CA THR A 32 -0.92 13.45 1.73
C THR A 32 -0.64 14.78 1.06
N LEU A 33 -0.21 14.76 -0.20
CA LEU A 33 -0.03 15.97 -0.99
C LEU A 33 -1.40 16.63 -1.23
N VAL A 34 -1.62 17.86 -0.76
CA VAL A 34 -2.94 18.52 -0.92
C VAL A 34 -3.04 19.35 -2.21
N ALA A 35 -1.92 19.81 -2.74
CA ALA A 35 -1.87 20.68 -3.91
C ALA A 35 -0.65 20.36 -4.79
N SER A 36 -0.76 20.65 -6.08
CA SER A 36 0.37 20.51 -7.00
C SER A 36 1.49 21.49 -6.61
N PRO A 37 2.75 21.04 -6.47
CA PRO A 37 3.87 21.88 -6.09
C PRO A 37 4.41 22.75 -7.24
N ALA A 38 3.85 22.62 -8.45
CA ALA A 38 4.39 23.21 -9.69
C ALA A 38 4.54 24.73 -9.68
N GLU A 39 3.69 25.44 -8.92
CA GLU A 39 3.65 26.91 -8.92
C GLU A 39 4.42 27.54 -7.76
N ALA A 40 4.47 26.86 -6.61
CA ALA A 40 5.04 27.45 -5.39
C ALA A 40 6.49 27.04 -5.13
N GLY A 41 6.97 25.92 -5.70
CA GLY A 41 8.28 25.35 -5.34
C GLY A 41 8.32 24.75 -3.92
N PHE A 42 7.17 24.66 -3.25
CA PHE A 42 6.98 23.98 -1.97
C PHE A 42 5.95 22.86 -2.14
N ILE A 43 6.15 21.79 -1.38
CA ILE A 43 5.22 20.67 -1.27
C ILE A 43 4.33 20.92 -0.05
N ARG A 44 3.02 21.02 -0.24
CA ARG A 44 2.07 21.12 0.87
C ARG A 44 1.55 19.74 1.22
N VAL A 45 1.93 19.24 2.39
CA VAL A 45 1.58 17.90 2.86
C VAL A 45 0.65 18.03 4.06
N GLU A 46 -0.50 17.38 4.01
CA GLU A 46 -1.40 17.24 5.15
C GLU A 46 -0.94 16.08 6.05
N ILE A 47 -0.77 16.38 7.34
CA ILE A 47 -0.28 15.48 8.38
C ILE A 47 -1.20 15.67 9.58
N ASP A 48 -1.95 14.64 9.96
CA ASP A 48 -2.87 14.68 11.11
C ASP A 48 -3.82 15.90 11.08
N GLY A 49 -4.33 16.23 9.88
CA GLY A 49 -5.23 17.37 9.65
C GLY A 49 -4.54 18.74 9.57
N LYS A 50 -3.22 18.82 9.74
CA LYS A 50 -2.43 20.05 9.61
C LYS A 50 -1.67 20.07 8.30
N ILE A 51 -1.78 21.18 7.55
CA ILE A 51 -1.00 21.39 6.33
C ILE A 51 0.39 21.90 6.69
N THR A 52 1.42 21.18 6.26
CA THR A 52 2.84 21.52 6.44
C THR A 52 3.48 21.76 5.08
N ALA A 53 4.19 22.88 4.91
CA ALA A 53 4.94 23.19 3.71
C ALA A 53 6.37 22.66 3.82
N ILE A 54 6.83 21.93 2.81
CA ILE A 54 8.18 21.35 2.74
C ILE A 54 8.87 21.91 1.50
N LYS A 55 10.07 22.49 1.67
CA LYS A 55 10.88 22.97 0.55
C LYS A 55 11.93 21.91 0.21
N PRO A 56 11.94 21.32 -1.00
CA PRO A 56 13.05 20.48 -1.41
C PRO A 56 14.35 21.30 -1.54
N SER A 57 15.49 20.72 -1.16
CA SER A 57 16.80 21.30 -1.49
C SER A 57 17.07 21.20 -3.00
N SER A 58 18.02 21.99 -3.52
CA SER A 58 18.38 21.94 -4.95
C SER A 58 19.01 20.62 -5.38
N ASP A 59 19.64 19.91 -4.44
CA ASP A 59 20.22 18.57 -4.59
C ASP A 59 19.25 17.44 -4.15
N ALA A 60 17.99 17.76 -3.86
CA ALA A 60 17.04 16.78 -3.34
C ALA A 60 16.76 15.67 -4.36
N LYS A 61 16.79 14.41 -3.88
CA LYS A 61 16.34 13.28 -4.71
C LYS A 61 14.81 13.21 -4.73
N ILE A 62 14.20 13.50 -5.86
CA ILE A 62 12.75 13.50 -6.08
C ILE A 62 12.34 12.25 -6.84
N MET A 63 11.52 11.41 -6.22
CA MET A 63 11.08 10.15 -6.81
C MET A 63 9.56 9.99 -6.77
N ARG A 64 8.98 9.32 -7.76
CA ARG A 64 7.56 8.98 -7.78
C ARG A 64 7.32 7.59 -8.35
N GLY A 65 6.32 6.89 -7.81
CA GLY A 65 5.98 5.55 -8.28
C GLY A 65 4.58 5.10 -7.88
N GLN A 66 4.08 4.10 -8.58
CA GLN A 66 2.90 3.35 -8.14
C GLN A 66 3.34 2.34 -7.06
N VAL A 67 2.53 2.14 -6.01
CA VAL A 67 2.81 1.11 -5.00
C VAL A 67 2.96 -0.27 -5.67
N GLY A 68 4.01 -1.01 -5.31
CA GLY A 68 4.36 -2.32 -5.90
C GLY A 68 5.03 -2.24 -7.27
N LYS A 69 5.43 -1.05 -7.73
CA LYS A 69 6.23 -0.86 -8.95
C LYS A 69 7.51 -0.08 -8.65
N ASP A 70 8.43 -0.11 -9.61
CA ASP A 70 9.65 0.68 -9.56
C ASP A 70 9.33 2.17 -9.40
N ILE A 71 10.09 2.82 -8.53
CA ILE A 71 10.01 4.26 -8.29
C ILE A 71 11.06 4.92 -9.19
N VAL A 72 10.65 5.90 -9.98
CA VAL A 72 11.53 6.61 -10.91
C VAL A 72 11.87 7.99 -10.37
N ASP A 73 13.05 8.50 -10.74
CA ASP A 73 13.42 9.90 -10.50
C ASP A 73 12.56 10.79 -11.40
N VAL A 74 11.94 11.83 -10.82
CA VAL A 74 10.96 12.69 -11.51
C VAL A 74 11.16 14.16 -11.18
N ASN A 75 10.52 15.05 -11.94
CA ASN A 75 10.41 16.45 -11.55
C ASN A 75 9.32 16.65 -10.48
N LEU A 76 9.48 17.70 -9.66
CA LEU A 76 8.49 18.10 -8.66
C LEU A 76 7.10 18.34 -9.28
N ARG A 77 7.03 18.86 -10.51
CA ARG A 77 5.78 19.08 -11.25
C ARG A 77 4.99 17.82 -11.56
N GLU A 78 5.63 16.65 -11.52
CA GLU A 78 4.96 15.37 -11.77
C GLU A 78 4.22 14.86 -10.54
N PHE A 79 4.43 15.45 -9.36
CA PHE A 79 3.66 15.12 -8.19
C PHE A 79 2.23 15.62 -8.34
N ALA A 80 1.26 14.83 -7.88
CA ALA A 80 -0.13 15.18 -8.03
C ALA A 80 -0.89 15.10 -6.70
N PRO A 81 -1.91 15.95 -6.46
CA PRO A 81 -2.72 15.92 -5.25
C PRO A 81 -3.21 14.51 -4.92
N GLY A 82 -3.15 14.13 -3.65
CA GLY A 82 -3.47 12.79 -3.17
C GLY A 82 -2.33 11.80 -3.12
N ASP A 83 -1.19 12.09 -3.75
CA ASP A 83 -0.01 11.23 -3.62
C ASP A 83 0.44 11.20 -2.14
N HIS A 84 0.83 10.01 -1.66
CA HIS A 84 1.40 9.87 -0.33
C HIS A 84 2.87 10.29 -0.37
N ILE A 85 3.23 11.30 0.41
CA ILE A 85 4.57 11.86 0.45
C ILE A 85 5.33 11.27 1.64
N VAL A 86 6.58 10.86 1.39
CA VAL A 86 7.59 10.57 2.40
C VAL A 86 8.80 11.42 2.10
N ALA A 87 9.06 12.42 2.94
CA ALA A 87 10.18 13.35 2.80
C ALA A 87 11.16 13.19 3.96
N ILE A 88 12.46 13.31 3.68
CA ILE A 88 13.52 13.40 4.70
C ILE A 88 13.94 14.87 4.76
N VAL A 89 13.56 15.56 5.83
CA VAL A 89 13.81 16.98 6.07
C VAL A 89 15.02 17.12 7.00
N LYS A 90 16.01 17.89 6.55
CA LYS A 90 17.21 18.23 7.31
C LYS A 90 16.91 19.33 8.33
N GLU A 91 17.89 19.60 9.20
CA GLU A 91 17.80 20.64 10.24
C GLU A 91 17.55 22.04 9.66
N ASP A 92 18.03 22.31 8.45
CA ASP A 92 17.82 23.57 7.72
C ASP A 92 16.37 23.76 7.23
N GLY A 93 15.49 22.78 7.46
CA GLY A 93 14.10 22.78 7.01
C GLY A 93 13.91 22.38 5.55
N PHE A 94 14.99 22.02 4.84
CA PHE A 94 14.93 21.57 3.46
C PHE A 94 14.88 20.04 3.38
N ALA A 95 14.09 19.52 2.45
CA ALA A 95 14.02 18.09 2.19
C ALA A 95 15.17 17.63 1.29
N SER A 96 16.00 16.70 1.75
CA SER A 96 17.08 16.10 0.96
C SER A 96 16.62 14.93 0.09
N SER A 97 15.45 14.35 0.39
CA SER A 97 14.80 13.36 -0.47
C SER A 97 13.30 13.45 -0.28
N VAL A 98 12.57 13.33 -1.39
CA VAL A 98 11.12 13.29 -1.39
C VAL A 98 10.64 12.16 -2.29
N LYS A 99 9.82 11.27 -1.73
CA LYS A 99 9.21 10.16 -2.46
C LYS A 99 7.71 10.31 -2.46
N ALA A 100 7.08 10.21 -3.63
CA ALA A 100 5.65 10.22 -3.81
C ALA A 100 5.13 8.85 -4.26
N PHE A 101 4.07 8.38 -3.61
CA PHE A 101 3.46 7.08 -3.89
C PHE A 101 1.98 7.25 -4.23
N HIS A 102 1.50 6.49 -5.21
CA HIS A 102 0.08 6.39 -5.50
C HIS A 102 -0.35 4.94 -5.71
N GLY A 103 -1.60 4.64 -5.38
CA GLY A 103 -2.27 3.41 -5.79
C GLY A 103 -3.06 3.61 -7.07
N ARG A 104 -3.45 2.50 -7.69
CA ARG A 104 -4.38 2.49 -8.83
C ARG A 104 -5.44 1.43 -8.59
N VAL A 105 -6.70 1.83 -8.74
CA VAL A 105 -7.85 0.93 -8.72
C VAL A 105 -8.54 1.05 -10.07
N GLN A 106 -8.93 -0.07 -10.66
CA GLN A 106 -9.65 -0.11 -11.92
C GLN A 106 -10.81 -1.09 -11.80
N GLY A 107 -11.95 -0.73 -12.38
CA GLY A 107 -13.15 -1.56 -12.43
C GLY A 107 -14.32 -0.84 -13.08
N MET A 108 -15.37 -1.59 -13.42
CA MET A 108 -16.62 -0.99 -13.87
C MET A 108 -17.38 -0.42 -12.68
N LEU A 109 -17.95 0.77 -12.84
CA LEU A 109 -18.76 1.40 -11.81
C LEU A 109 -20.11 0.68 -11.69
N ALA A 110 -20.47 0.18 -10.51
CA ALA A 110 -21.81 -0.37 -10.26
C ALA A 110 -22.77 0.72 -9.77
N ARG A 111 -22.33 1.55 -8.81
CA ARG A 111 -23.13 2.65 -8.26
C ARG A 111 -22.25 3.72 -7.62
N VAL A 112 -22.77 4.94 -7.56
CA VAL A 112 -22.20 6.05 -6.79
C VAL A 112 -23.21 6.47 -5.76
N ASP A 113 -22.76 6.59 -4.50
CA ASP A 113 -23.55 7.06 -3.37
C ASP A 113 -22.75 8.18 -2.67
N GLY A 114 -23.02 9.43 -3.07
CA GLY A 114 -22.24 10.59 -2.67
C GLY A 114 -20.76 10.45 -3.04
N ARG A 115 -19.88 10.34 -2.02
CA ARG A 115 -18.43 10.13 -2.19
C ARG A 115 -18.03 8.65 -2.26
N LYS A 116 -18.96 7.72 -2.10
CA LYS A 116 -18.69 6.29 -2.10
C LYS A 116 -18.98 5.72 -3.47
N MET A 117 -17.97 5.23 -4.17
CA MET A 117 -18.14 4.49 -5.42
C MET A 117 -18.09 3.00 -5.13
N THR A 118 -19.07 2.23 -5.60
CA THR A 118 -19.03 0.76 -5.58
C THR A 118 -18.77 0.28 -7.00
N LEU A 119 -17.72 -0.54 -7.18
CA LEU A 119 -17.39 -1.18 -8.45
C LEU A 119 -18.21 -2.46 -8.63
N ALA A 120 -18.26 -2.99 -9.86
CA ALA A 120 -19.00 -4.19 -10.22
C ALA A 120 -18.49 -5.48 -9.54
N ASP A 121 -17.26 -5.46 -9.02
CA ASP A 121 -16.69 -6.53 -8.21
C ASP A 121 -16.88 -6.29 -6.70
N GLU A 122 -17.88 -5.48 -6.34
CA GLU A 122 -18.27 -5.09 -4.98
C GLU A 122 -17.22 -4.29 -4.19
N ARG A 123 -16.04 -4.02 -4.78
CA ARG A 123 -15.05 -3.16 -4.13
C ARG A 123 -15.58 -1.74 -4.03
N THR A 124 -15.37 -1.15 -2.86
CA THR A 124 -15.72 0.25 -2.60
C THR A 124 -14.48 1.13 -2.72
N VAL A 125 -14.60 2.27 -3.39
CA VAL A 125 -13.59 3.32 -3.46
C VAL A 125 -14.19 4.61 -2.95
N MET A 126 -13.60 5.21 -1.92
CA MET A 126 -14.02 6.51 -1.40
C MET A 126 -13.38 7.62 -2.22
N LEU A 127 -14.12 8.66 -2.59
CA LEU A 127 -13.59 9.86 -3.22
C LEU A 127 -12.99 10.79 -2.16
N ALA A 128 -11.91 11.48 -2.52
CA ALA A 128 -11.36 12.58 -1.72
C ALA A 128 -12.39 13.72 -1.57
N ALA A 129 -12.08 14.71 -0.73
CA ALA A 129 -12.95 15.89 -0.58
C ALA A 129 -13.07 16.71 -1.88
N GLN A 130 -11.99 16.77 -2.67
CA GLN A 130 -11.92 17.47 -3.94
C GLN A 130 -11.31 16.56 -5.02
N PRO A 131 -12.06 15.55 -5.50
CA PRO A 131 -11.55 14.63 -6.51
C PRO A 131 -11.53 15.29 -7.89
N GLN A 132 -10.49 15.05 -8.67
CA GLN A 132 -10.47 15.38 -10.09
C GLN A 132 -11.11 14.24 -10.87
N ILE A 133 -12.36 14.45 -11.32
CA ILE A 133 -13.08 13.46 -12.11
C ILE A 133 -13.00 13.88 -13.57
N VAL A 134 -12.38 13.06 -14.41
CA VAL A 134 -12.30 13.28 -15.86
C VAL A 134 -13.31 12.35 -16.54
N LEU A 135 -14.29 12.95 -17.20
CA LEU A 135 -15.34 12.25 -17.92
C LEU A 135 -14.83 11.75 -19.28
N PRO A 136 -15.58 10.86 -19.97
CA PRO A 136 -15.18 10.31 -21.26
C PRO A 136 -14.92 11.32 -22.38
N ASP A 137 -15.57 12.48 -22.28
CA ASP A 137 -15.41 13.60 -23.20
C ASP A 137 -14.19 14.47 -22.87
N GLY A 138 -13.39 14.09 -21.86
CA GLY A 138 -12.22 14.82 -21.39
C GLY A 138 -12.55 16.00 -20.46
N ARG A 139 -13.83 16.32 -20.22
CA ARG A 139 -14.20 17.39 -19.30
C ARG A 139 -14.05 16.95 -17.85
N THR A 140 -13.80 17.92 -16.98
CA THR A 140 -13.87 17.66 -15.53
C THR A 140 -15.34 17.62 -15.12
N GLY A 141 -15.72 16.58 -14.38
CA GLY A 141 -17.08 16.37 -13.87
C GLY A 141 -17.13 16.26 -12.36
N THR A 142 -18.32 15.92 -11.87
CA THR A 142 -18.64 15.66 -10.47
C THR A 142 -18.94 14.18 -10.25
N PRO A 143 -19.02 13.68 -9.00
CA PRO A 143 -19.36 12.28 -8.73
C PRO A 143 -20.73 11.87 -9.31
N ALA A 144 -21.68 12.81 -9.40
CA ALA A 144 -23.01 12.57 -9.96
C ALA A 144 -22.99 12.35 -11.49
N ASP A 145 -21.96 12.83 -12.17
CA ASP A 145 -21.80 12.66 -13.62
C ASP A 145 -21.27 11.26 -14.00
N LEU A 146 -20.78 10.50 -13.02
CA LEU A 146 -20.30 9.14 -13.21
C LEU A 146 -21.49 8.19 -13.36
N LYS A 147 -21.60 7.58 -14.54
CA LYS A 147 -22.69 6.64 -14.85
C LYS A 147 -22.31 5.21 -14.45
N PRO A 148 -23.22 4.45 -13.79
CA PRO A 148 -23.10 3.00 -13.70
C PRO A 148 -22.76 2.37 -15.06
N GLY A 149 -21.94 1.33 -15.05
CA GLY A 149 -21.38 0.67 -16.23
C GLY A 149 -20.08 1.28 -16.75
N ALA A 150 -19.75 2.54 -16.42
CA ALA A 150 -18.52 3.18 -16.90
C ALA A 150 -17.27 2.46 -16.36
N LEU A 151 -16.28 2.22 -17.22
CA LEU A 151 -14.98 1.73 -16.78
C LEU A 151 -14.20 2.89 -16.13
N LEU A 152 -13.85 2.72 -14.86
CA LEU A 152 -13.10 3.71 -14.09
C LEU A 152 -11.64 3.31 -13.92
N ILE A 153 -10.76 4.29 -14.06
CA ILE A 153 -9.36 4.21 -13.65
C ILE A 153 -9.16 5.26 -12.55
N CYS A 154 -9.03 4.80 -11.31
CA CYS A 154 -8.89 5.65 -10.14
C CYS A 154 -7.41 5.68 -9.69
N ARG A 155 -6.84 6.88 -9.54
CA ARG A 155 -5.61 7.09 -8.76
C ARG A 155 -6.01 7.31 -7.30
N VAL A 156 -5.53 6.43 -6.43
CA VAL A 156 -5.88 6.44 -5.00
C VAL A 156 -4.66 6.77 -4.15
N ASN A 157 -4.88 7.41 -3.01
CA ASN A 157 -3.87 7.49 -1.96
C ASN A 157 -3.71 6.09 -1.33
N PRO A 158 -2.49 5.53 -1.27
CA PRO A 158 -2.31 4.15 -0.81
C PRO A 158 -2.52 3.96 0.70
N ILE A 159 -2.52 5.03 1.49
CA ILE A 159 -2.75 4.99 2.94
C ILE A 159 -4.24 5.18 3.25
N THR A 160 -4.88 6.20 2.66
CA THR A 160 -6.28 6.51 2.97
C THR A 160 -7.28 5.74 2.11
N GLY A 161 -6.84 5.14 0.99
CA GLY A 161 -7.71 4.48 0.01
C GLY A 161 -8.58 5.45 -0.80
N GLN A 162 -8.47 6.75 -0.57
CA GLN A 162 -9.28 7.75 -1.25
C GLN A 162 -8.80 8.00 -2.68
N ALA A 163 -9.73 8.03 -3.63
CA ALA A 163 -9.49 8.40 -5.01
C ALA A 163 -9.45 9.93 -5.17
N TRP A 164 -8.32 10.41 -5.65
CA TRP A 164 -8.07 11.83 -5.94
C TRP A 164 -8.19 12.15 -7.43
N THR A 165 -7.97 11.17 -8.28
CA THR A 165 -8.26 11.29 -9.72
C THR A 165 -9.08 10.10 -10.14
N VAL A 166 -10.20 10.34 -10.81
CA VAL A 166 -11.04 9.29 -11.40
C VAL A 166 -11.18 9.60 -12.87
N VAL A 167 -10.67 8.73 -13.72
CA VAL A 167 -10.87 8.83 -15.16
C VAL A 167 -11.94 7.84 -15.55
N ALA A 168 -13.10 8.35 -15.96
CA ALA A 168 -14.16 7.56 -16.54
C ALA A 168 -13.88 7.42 -18.03
N THR A 169 -13.61 6.20 -18.47
CA THR A 169 -13.56 5.88 -19.90
C THR A 169 -14.98 5.56 -20.36
N GLY A 170 -15.41 6.23 -21.42
CA GLY A 170 -16.78 6.10 -21.89
C GLY A 170 -17.01 4.75 -22.48
N ASN A 171 -18.11 4.12 -22.07
CA ASN A 171 -18.79 3.17 -22.93
C ASN A 171 -19.57 3.97 -23.98
N THR A 172 -18.89 4.77 -24.82
CA THR A 172 -19.57 5.50 -25.89
C THR A 172 -20.12 4.48 -26.88
N LYS A 173 -21.41 4.19 -26.74
CA LYS A 173 -22.23 3.44 -27.70
C LYS A 173 -21.75 2.00 -27.99
N SER A 174 -21.97 1.12 -27.03
CA SER A 174 -22.44 -0.24 -27.35
C SER A 174 -23.73 -0.62 -26.61
N GLU A 175 -24.45 0.35 -26.03
CA GLU A 175 -25.71 0.08 -25.30
C GLU A 175 -26.98 0.21 -26.16
N LYS A 176 -26.88 0.59 -27.44
CA LYS A 176 -27.85 0.15 -28.47
C LYS A 176 -27.38 -1.11 -29.20
N SER A 177 -26.66 -1.97 -28.47
CA SER A 177 -26.34 -3.35 -28.84
C SER A 177 -26.04 -4.22 -27.60
N ALA A 178 -26.58 -3.85 -26.42
CA ALA A 178 -26.32 -4.58 -25.17
C ALA A 178 -27.55 -4.71 -24.23
N ALA A 179 -28.76 -4.55 -24.76
CA ALA A 179 -30.00 -5.02 -24.10
C ALA A 179 -30.66 -6.19 -24.86
N THR A 180 -29.89 -6.81 -25.77
CA THR A 180 -30.17 -8.15 -26.31
C THR A 180 -28.85 -8.78 -26.75
N SER A 181 -27.80 -8.69 -25.93
CA SER A 181 -26.74 -9.71 -25.98
C SER A 181 -27.24 -10.91 -25.19
N GLN A 182 -28.31 -11.53 -25.71
CA GLN A 182 -28.35 -12.98 -25.70
C GLN A 182 -26.93 -13.43 -26.10
N PRO A 183 -26.24 -14.27 -25.30
CA PRO A 183 -24.86 -14.63 -25.56
C PRO A 183 -24.77 -15.02 -27.03
N GLU A 184 -24.04 -14.28 -27.86
CA GLU A 184 -23.76 -14.76 -29.21
C GLU A 184 -23.10 -16.12 -29.00
N PRO A 185 -23.76 -17.24 -29.35
CA PRO A 185 -23.38 -18.55 -28.84
C PRO A 185 -22.03 -19.06 -29.37
N ASP A 186 -21.34 -18.27 -30.21
CA ASP A 186 -20.35 -18.77 -31.16
C ASP A 186 -19.09 -17.92 -31.32
N SER A 187 -18.86 -16.93 -30.44
CA SER A 187 -17.53 -16.29 -30.43
C SER A 187 -16.53 -17.24 -29.77
N LYS A 188 -15.64 -17.82 -30.59
CA LYS A 188 -14.53 -18.65 -30.14
C LYS A 188 -13.87 -18.04 -28.90
N PRO A 189 -13.57 -18.83 -27.86
CA PRO A 189 -13.00 -18.32 -26.62
C PRO A 189 -11.72 -17.51 -26.89
N LYS A 190 -11.63 -16.33 -26.28
CA LYS A 190 -10.51 -15.41 -26.44
C LYS A 190 -10.01 -14.92 -25.09
N ILE A 191 -8.70 -15.00 -24.91
CA ILE A 191 -7.99 -14.35 -23.81
C ILE A 191 -7.58 -12.97 -24.29
N ARG A 192 -7.96 -11.92 -23.55
CA ARG A 192 -7.64 -10.53 -23.85
C ARG A 192 -6.30 -10.12 -23.25
N SER A 193 -6.04 -10.51 -22.00
CA SER A 193 -4.80 -10.17 -21.30
C SER A 193 -4.48 -11.15 -20.17
N VAL A 194 -3.19 -11.29 -19.88
CA VAL A 194 -2.68 -12.01 -18.71
C VAL A 194 -1.62 -11.12 -18.06
N MET A 195 -1.78 -10.83 -16.77
CA MET A 195 -0.86 -10.01 -15.97
C MET A 195 -0.57 -10.70 -14.64
N TYR A 196 0.55 -10.34 -14.01
CA TYR A 196 0.84 -10.79 -12.66
C TYR A 196 1.47 -9.67 -11.83
N SER A 197 1.37 -9.82 -10.51
CA SER A 197 1.98 -8.95 -9.50
C SER A 197 2.71 -9.81 -8.47
N ALA A 198 4.02 -9.58 -8.33
CA ALA A 198 4.92 -10.21 -7.37
C ALA A 198 6.22 -9.41 -7.24
N PRO A 199 6.98 -9.56 -6.13
CA PRO A 199 8.36 -9.08 -6.02
C PRO A 199 9.25 -9.64 -7.13
N ASP A 200 10.28 -8.91 -7.58
CA ASP A 200 11.24 -9.37 -8.59
C ASP A 200 12.68 -9.11 -8.08
N PRO A 201 13.53 -10.14 -7.90
CA PRO A 201 13.26 -11.56 -8.11
C PRO A 201 12.38 -12.17 -7.01
N LEU A 202 11.49 -13.08 -7.38
CA LEU A 202 10.70 -13.88 -6.43
C LEU A 202 11.62 -14.84 -5.68
N LYS A 203 11.26 -15.13 -4.45
CA LYS A 203 11.93 -16.13 -3.62
C LYS A 203 10.93 -17.23 -3.27
N ALA A 204 11.45 -18.39 -2.89
CA ALA A 204 10.63 -19.48 -2.37
C ALA A 204 9.72 -19.03 -1.22
N GLY A 205 8.44 -19.39 -1.26
CA GLY A 205 7.43 -18.97 -0.29
C GLY A 205 6.76 -17.62 -0.58
N ASP A 206 7.25 -16.85 -1.56
CA ASP A 206 6.58 -15.62 -1.99
C ASP A 206 5.26 -15.95 -2.69
N LEU A 207 4.38 -14.95 -2.79
CA LEU A 207 3.09 -15.15 -3.45
C LEU A 207 3.00 -14.40 -4.76
N LEU A 208 2.51 -15.13 -5.75
CA LEU A 208 2.29 -14.68 -7.10
C LEU A 208 0.78 -14.49 -7.30
N THR A 209 0.36 -13.24 -7.51
CA THR A 209 -1.02 -12.93 -7.91
C THR A 209 -1.09 -12.83 -9.42
N VAL A 210 -2.00 -13.58 -10.04
CA VAL A 210 -2.20 -13.63 -11.49
C VAL A 210 -3.62 -13.20 -11.82
N ASP A 211 -3.73 -12.26 -12.75
CA ASP A 211 -4.98 -11.75 -13.30
C ASP A 211 -5.08 -12.10 -14.78
N LEU A 212 -6.21 -12.68 -15.19
CA LEU A 212 -6.50 -13.02 -16.58
C LEU A 212 -7.86 -12.43 -16.97
N THR A 213 -7.92 -11.81 -18.14
CA THR A 213 -9.17 -11.27 -18.70
C THR A 213 -9.52 -12.00 -19.99
N GLY A 214 -10.76 -12.44 -20.15
CA GLY A 214 -11.24 -13.19 -21.32
C GLY A 214 -12.77 -13.26 -21.42
N ASN A 215 -13.29 -14.21 -22.19
CA ASN A 215 -14.73 -14.48 -22.24
C ASN A 215 -15.27 -14.90 -20.86
N PRO A 216 -16.48 -14.47 -20.46
CA PRO A 216 -17.09 -14.83 -19.18
C PRO A 216 -17.56 -16.28 -19.12
N GLY A 217 -17.70 -16.83 -17.90
CA GLY A 217 -18.24 -18.17 -17.65
C GLY A 217 -17.32 -19.32 -18.05
N GLY A 218 -16.02 -19.04 -18.21
CA GLY A 218 -15.01 -20.01 -18.59
C GLY A 218 -14.27 -20.65 -17.41
N LYS A 219 -13.54 -21.71 -17.71
CA LYS A 219 -12.53 -22.31 -16.82
C LYS A 219 -11.17 -21.74 -17.20
N ALA A 220 -10.68 -20.79 -16.40
CA ALA A 220 -9.35 -20.22 -16.57
C ALA A 220 -8.30 -21.01 -15.77
N SER A 221 -7.11 -21.13 -16.33
CA SER A 221 -5.93 -21.67 -15.65
C SER A 221 -4.68 -20.93 -16.10
N PHE A 222 -3.62 -20.99 -15.31
CA PHE A 222 -2.32 -20.48 -15.71
C PHE A 222 -1.21 -21.46 -15.35
N GLU A 223 -0.08 -21.37 -16.03
CA GLU A 223 1.13 -22.12 -15.70
C GLU A 223 2.35 -21.19 -15.74
N VAL A 224 3.35 -21.51 -14.91
CA VAL A 224 4.67 -20.86 -14.98
C VAL A 224 5.67 -21.94 -15.31
N LYS A 225 6.16 -21.97 -16.56
CA LYS A 225 7.00 -23.07 -17.04
C LYS A 225 8.18 -23.33 -16.11
N ARG A 226 8.35 -24.60 -15.72
CA ARG A 226 9.39 -25.11 -14.80
C ARG A 226 9.23 -24.71 -13.32
N LEU A 227 8.29 -23.82 -12.98
CA LEU A 227 8.05 -23.38 -11.61
C LEU A 227 6.77 -23.98 -11.03
N LEU A 228 5.62 -23.60 -11.60
CA LEU A 228 4.28 -23.97 -11.16
C LEU A 228 3.58 -24.83 -12.22
N PRO A 229 2.92 -25.93 -11.83
CA PRO A 229 2.06 -26.68 -12.73
C PRO A 229 0.85 -25.84 -13.13
N VAL A 230 0.06 -26.33 -14.09
CA VAL A 230 -1.21 -25.73 -14.48
C VAL A 230 -2.10 -25.59 -13.24
N THR A 231 -2.38 -24.34 -12.87
CA THR A 231 -3.12 -23.98 -11.66
C THR A 231 -4.46 -23.35 -12.05
N PRO A 232 -5.60 -23.84 -11.53
CA PRO A 232 -6.91 -23.27 -11.83
C PRO A 232 -7.07 -21.87 -11.24
N MET A 233 -7.83 -21.02 -11.92
CA MET A 233 -8.18 -19.66 -11.49
C MET A 233 -9.67 -19.56 -11.17
N LYS A 234 -10.05 -18.63 -10.29
CA LYS A 234 -11.45 -18.32 -9.97
C LYS A 234 -11.91 -17.10 -10.75
N GLU A 235 -13.08 -17.17 -11.38
CA GLU A 235 -13.74 -16.00 -11.97
C GLU A 235 -14.24 -15.10 -10.83
N VAL A 236 -13.71 -13.88 -10.76
CA VAL A 236 -14.06 -12.90 -9.72
C VAL A 236 -15.14 -11.92 -10.18
N SER A 237 -15.25 -11.72 -11.49
CA SER A 237 -16.35 -11.03 -12.16
C SER A 237 -16.45 -11.58 -13.58
N PRO A 238 -17.60 -11.46 -14.27
CA PRO A 238 -17.74 -11.94 -15.64
C PRO A 238 -16.56 -11.54 -16.55
N GLY A 239 -15.79 -12.52 -17.01
CA GLY A 239 -14.63 -12.36 -17.89
C GLY A 239 -13.32 -11.97 -17.20
N SER A 240 -13.28 -11.89 -15.86
CA SER A 240 -12.08 -11.59 -15.09
C SER A 240 -11.79 -12.71 -14.09
N TYR A 241 -10.58 -13.24 -14.16
CA TYR A 241 -10.15 -14.41 -13.42
C TYR A 241 -8.92 -14.06 -12.58
N ARG A 242 -8.89 -14.52 -11.33
CA ARG A 242 -7.77 -14.28 -10.41
C ARG A 242 -7.33 -15.57 -9.72
N ALA A 243 -6.03 -15.68 -9.52
CA ALA A 243 -5.42 -16.69 -8.65
C ALA A 243 -4.28 -16.10 -7.84
N VAL A 244 -4.09 -16.61 -6.62
CA VAL A 244 -2.98 -16.28 -5.74
C VAL A 244 -2.30 -17.59 -5.34
N VAL A 245 -1.02 -17.73 -5.66
CA VAL A 245 -0.29 -19.00 -5.49
C VAL A 245 1.06 -18.76 -4.84
N GLU A 246 1.46 -19.65 -3.94
CA GLU A 246 2.77 -19.61 -3.28
C GLU A 246 3.84 -20.23 -4.19
N VAL A 247 5.01 -19.59 -4.27
CA VAL A 247 6.15 -20.08 -5.04
C VAL A 247 6.77 -21.29 -4.33
N PRO A 248 6.89 -22.46 -4.99
CA PRO A 248 7.43 -23.66 -4.35
C PRO A 248 8.86 -23.46 -3.86
N ARG A 249 9.18 -24.10 -2.73
CA ARG A 249 10.54 -24.10 -2.17
C ARG A 249 11.50 -24.94 -3.03
N GLY A 250 12.79 -24.58 -2.99
CA GLY A 250 13.86 -25.36 -3.62
C GLY A 250 13.95 -25.26 -5.15
N LYS A 251 13.18 -24.38 -5.81
CA LYS A 251 13.25 -24.16 -7.25
C LYS A 251 13.88 -22.80 -7.57
N THR A 252 14.85 -22.81 -8.47
CA THR A 252 15.43 -21.61 -9.08
C THR A 252 15.07 -21.60 -10.56
N VAL A 253 14.45 -20.54 -11.04
CA VAL A 253 14.10 -20.38 -12.45
C VAL A 253 14.33 -18.94 -12.86
N VAL A 254 15.09 -18.71 -13.92
CA VAL A 254 15.29 -17.35 -14.47
C VAL A 254 14.50 -17.22 -15.76
N GLY A 255 13.77 -16.12 -15.90
CA GLY A 255 13.04 -15.80 -17.14
C GLY A 255 11.93 -16.81 -17.49
N ALA A 256 11.20 -17.33 -16.51
CA ALA A 256 10.11 -18.26 -16.74
C ALA A 256 8.90 -17.54 -17.39
N PRO A 257 8.39 -18.01 -18.54
CA PRO A 257 7.17 -17.46 -19.10
C PRO A 257 5.95 -17.90 -18.29
N LEU A 258 5.05 -16.95 -18.00
CA LEU A 258 3.71 -17.21 -17.47
C LEU A 258 2.72 -17.29 -18.62
N ILE A 259 1.95 -18.39 -18.68
CA ILE A 259 1.01 -18.67 -19.76
C ILE A 259 -0.39 -18.83 -19.16
N GLY A 260 -1.35 -18.05 -19.66
CA GLY A 260 -2.77 -18.17 -19.34
C GLY A 260 -3.52 -19.01 -20.38
N ARG A 261 -4.50 -19.78 -19.90
CA ARG A 261 -5.40 -20.62 -20.69
C ARG A 261 -6.84 -20.37 -20.25
N LEU A 262 -7.76 -20.42 -21.21
CA LEU A 262 -9.19 -20.25 -20.96
C LEU A 262 -9.95 -21.26 -21.81
N ALA A 263 -10.89 -21.97 -21.19
CA ALA A 263 -11.83 -22.83 -21.89
C ALA A 263 -13.27 -22.38 -21.58
N VAL A 264 -14.13 -22.28 -22.58
CA VAL A 264 -15.55 -21.94 -22.43
C VAL A 264 -16.35 -22.97 -23.20
N LYS A 265 -17.30 -23.66 -22.55
CA LYS A 265 -18.11 -24.74 -23.16
C LYS A 265 -17.26 -25.77 -23.92
N ASP A 266 -16.16 -26.22 -23.30
CA ASP A 266 -15.20 -27.19 -23.83
C ASP A 266 -14.37 -26.75 -25.06
N GLU A 267 -14.59 -25.54 -25.59
CA GLU A 267 -13.69 -24.93 -26.58
C GLU A 267 -12.55 -24.19 -25.86
N GLN A 268 -11.32 -24.34 -26.36
CA GLN A 268 -10.12 -23.76 -25.75
C GLN A 268 -9.65 -22.53 -26.54
N ALA A 269 -9.44 -21.42 -25.83
CA ALA A 269 -8.82 -20.22 -26.39
C ALA A 269 -7.34 -20.48 -26.70
N PRO A 270 -6.77 -19.82 -27.73
CA PRO A 270 -5.32 -19.78 -27.91
C PRO A 270 -4.63 -19.29 -26.62
N PRO A 271 -3.59 -19.97 -26.13
CA PRO A 271 -2.89 -19.57 -24.92
C PRO A 271 -2.20 -18.22 -25.10
N VAL A 272 -2.20 -17.40 -24.05
CA VAL A 272 -1.57 -16.07 -24.07
C VAL A 272 -0.49 -16.01 -23.00
N GLN A 273 0.70 -15.52 -23.38
CA GLN A 273 1.81 -15.31 -22.47
C GLN A 273 1.74 -13.90 -21.86
N ALA A 274 2.05 -13.76 -20.57
CA ALA A 274 2.26 -12.46 -19.96
C ALA A 274 3.50 -11.76 -20.56
N SER A 275 3.49 -10.42 -20.55
CA SER A 275 4.57 -9.61 -21.12
C SER A 275 5.86 -9.64 -20.31
N ARG A 276 5.78 -9.87 -19.00
CA ARG A 276 6.93 -9.98 -18.09
C ARG A 276 7.29 -11.45 -17.86
N LEU A 277 8.58 -11.75 -17.79
CA LEU A 277 9.09 -13.07 -17.39
C LEU A 277 9.28 -13.13 -15.87
N ILE A 278 9.17 -14.31 -15.28
CA ILE A 278 9.28 -14.53 -13.83
C ILE A 278 10.69 -15.03 -13.49
N THR A 279 11.34 -14.36 -12.56
CA THR A 279 12.63 -14.82 -12.01
C THR A 279 12.41 -15.26 -10.55
N VAL A 280 12.79 -16.50 -10.24
CA VAL A 280 12.79 -17.07 -8.90
C VAL A 280 14.21 -17.43 -8.49
N ILE A 281 14.67 -16.86 -7.38
CA ILE A 281 15.90 -17.26 -6.73
C ILE A 281 15.55 -18.27 -5.64
N GLY A 282 15.90 -19.52 -5.86
CA GLY A 282 15.80 -20.55 -4.83
C GLY A 282 16.79 -20.23 -3.72
N GLY A 283 16.29 -19.79 -2.57
CA GLY A 283 17.06 -19.87 -1.35
C GLY A 283 17.47 -21.32 -1.14
N ARG A 284 18.76 -21.56 -0.89
CA ARG A 284 19.24 -22.89 -0.47
C ARG A 284 18.30 -23.34 0.64
N ALA A 285 17.72 -24.54 0.52
CA ALA A 285 16.97 -25.12 1.63
C ALA A 285 17.93 -25.08 2.83
N GLU A 286 17.71 -24.14 3.75
CA GLU A 286 18.32 -24.23 5.06
C GLU A 286 17.62 -25.43 5.69
N ASP A 287 18.18 -26.59 5.43
CA ASP A 287 17.87 -27.81 6.15
C ASP A 287 17.92 -27.44 7.62
N GLY A 288 16.80 -27.64 8.31
CA GLY A 288 16.76 -27.59 9.76
C GLY A 288 17.68 -28.68 10.30
N GLN A 289 18.98 -28.39 10.37
CA GLN A 289 19.87 -29.03 11.31
C GLN A 289 19.42 -28.55 12.69
N GLY A 290 18.50 -29.32 13.26
CA GLY A 290 18.41 -29.43 14.70
C GLY A 290 19.83 -29.64 15.22
N THR A 291 20.25 -28.75 16.09
CA THR A 291 21.44 -28.88 16.92
C THR A 291 21.31 -30.15 17.78
N SER A 292 21.61 -31.33 17.21
CA SER A 292 22.02 -32.46 18.03
C SER A 292 23.40 -32.10 18.58
N LEU A 293 23.43 -31.76 19.86
CA LEU A 293 24.66 -31.58 20.63
C LEU A 293 25.63 -32.74 20.34
N PRO A 294 26.88 -32.46 19.93
CA PRO A 294 27.89 -33.49 19.87
C PRO A 294 28.15 -34.02 21.30
N PRO A 295 28.36 -35.34 21.48
CA PRO A 295 28.76 -35.87 22.79
C PRO A 295 30.09 -35.24 23.23
N ALA A 296 30.12 -34.80 24.48
CA ALA A 296 31.25 -34.15 25.11
C ALA A 296 32.54 -34.97 24.93
N LYS A 297 33.51 -34.39 24.22
CA LYS A 297 34.87 -34.92 24.12
C LYS A 297 35.64 -34.53 25.39
N PRO A 298 36.31 -35.48 26.07
CA PRO A 298 37.03 -35.19 27.30
C PRO A 298 38.24 -34.29 27.06
N ALA A 299 38.48 -33.40 28.03
CA ALA A 299 39.52 -32.39 28.03
C ALA A 299 40.93 -32.98 27.87
N PRO A 300 41.78 -32.42 26.99
CA PRO A 300 43.22 -32.60 27.07
C PRO A 300 43.90 -31.43 27.81
N LYS A 301 44.86 -31.84 28.64
CA LYS A 301 45.77 -31.06 29.46
C LYS A 301 46.46 -29.88 28.75
N ALA A 302 46.74 -28.87 29.57
CA ALA A 302 47.60 -27.73 29.29
C ALA A 302 48.98 -28.13 28.73
N ALA A 303 49.42 -27.40 27.70
CA ALA A 303 50.83 -27.21 27.36
C ALA A 303 51.03 -25.85 26.67
N SER A 304 52.21 -25.29 26.96
CA SER A 304 52.70 -23.93 26.81
C SER A 304 52.95 -23.41 25.38
N THR A 305 52.89 -22.08 25.26
CA THR A 305 53.30 -21.16 24.17
C THR A 305 54.70 -21.41 23.54
N PRO A 306 54.98 -20.93 22.30
CA PRO A 306 55.60 -19.60 22.17
C PRO A 306 55.14 -18.72 20.98
N ARG A 307 55.33 -17.42 21.20
CA ARG A 307 55.09 -16.22 20.36
C ARG A 307 56.13 -16.08 19.23
N PRO A 308 55.78 -15.54 18.04
CA PRO A 308 56.76 -14.89 17.17
C PRO A 308 56.62 -13.36 17.14
N LYS A 309 57.79 -12.72 16.95
CA LYS A 309 58.08 -11.28 16.91
C LYS A 309 57.68 -10.62 15.57
N PRO A 310 57.57 -9.28 15.53
CA PRO A 310 57.30 -8.52 14.31
C PRO A 310 58.58 -8.32 13.47
N VAL A 311 58.45 -8.31 12.14
CA VAL A 311 59.51 -7.93 11.20
C VAL A 311 59.10 -6.65 10.47
N SER A 312 60.06 -5.75 10.37
CA SER A 312 59.98 -4.39 9.83
C SER A 312 60.86 -4.23 8.57
N THR A 313 60.33 -3.51 7.56
CA THR A 313 61.02 -2.66 6.54
C THR A 313 62.00 -3.34 5.53
N PRO A 314 62.41 -2.74 4.38
CA PRO A 314 62.12 -1.42 3.78
C PRO A 314 61.84 -1.39 2.24
N ALA A 315 61.73 -0.14 1.75
CA ALA A 315 61.48 0.38 0.41
C ALA A 315 62.41 -0.08 -0.75
N ALA A 316 61.92 0.01 -2.01
CA ALA A 316 62.50 0.84 -3.09
C ALA A 316 61.87 0.58 -4.49
N ALA A 317 61.43 1.68 -5.12
CA ALA A 317 61.77 2.17 -6.47
C ALA A 317 61.28 1.50 -7.79
N GLN A 318 60.82 2.40 -8.69
CA GLN A 318 60.75 2.38 -10.17
C GLN A 318 59.64 1.50 -10.79
N THR A 319 58.83 1.93 -11.77
CA THR A 319 59.19 2.61 -13.02
C THR A 319 57.94 3.26 -13.65
N ALA A 320 58.19 4.31 -14.43
CA ALA A 320 57.26 5.13 -15.21
C ALA A 320 56.31 4.37 -16.16
N SER A 321 55.12 4.93 -16.38
CA SER A 321 54.40 4.81 -17.66
C SER A 321 53.47 5.99 -17.91
N ARG A 322 54.00 6.86 -18.78
CA ARG A 322 53.40 7.79 -19.73
C ARG A 322 51.99 7.40 -20.21
N LEU A 323 51.01 8.27 -20.02
CA LEU A 323 49.83 8.35 -20.89
C LEU A 323 49.34 9.80 -21.01
N LYS A 324 49.31 10.25 -22.26
CA LYS A 324 48.80 11.55 -22.72
C LYS A 324 47.30 11.62 -22.46
N ALA A 325 46.81 12.76 -21.98
CA ALA A 325 45.41 13.15 -22.12
C ALA A 325 45.34 14.59 -22.66
N SER A 326 44.75 14.71 -23.85
CA SER A 326 44.44 15.95 -24.54
C SER A 326 43.41 16.78 -23.79
N ALA A 327 43.60 18.08 -23.82
CA ALA A 327 42.60 19.08 -23.46
C ALA A 327 41.43 19.09 -24.47
N PRO A 328 40.24 19.50 -24.02
CA PRO A 328 39.30 20.18 -24.89
C PRO A 328 39.05 21.62 -24.41
N SER A 329 39.49 22.56 -25.26
CA SER A 329 38.76 23.75 -25.72
C SER A 329 37.39 24.00 -25.06
N THR A 330 37.32 24.97 -24.17
CA THR A 330 36.07 25.66 -23.79
C THR A 330 35.88 26.89 -24.67
N SER A 331 34.86 26.84 -25.52
CA SER A 331 34.35 27.98 -26.28
C SER A 331 33.44 28.81 -25.37
N GLU A 332 33.80 30.06 -25.15
CA GLU A 332 32.92 31.09 -24.59
C GLU A 332 31.76 31.34 -25.57
N THR A 333 30.54 31.39 -25.05
CA THR A 333 29.40 32.01 -25.73
C THR A 333 28.76 32.96 -24.74
N GLN A 334 29.04 34.25 -24.92
CA GLN A 334 28.32 35.35 -24.30
C GLN A 334 26.89 35.35 -24.82
N ILE A 335 25.92 35.29 -23.90
CA ILE A 335 24.52 35.65 -24.18
C ILE A 335 24.19 36.79 -23.23
N GLU A 336 24.13 38.01 -23.80
CA GLU A 336 23.48 39.16 -23.20
C GLU A 336 22.02 38.81 -22.90
N SER A 337 21.59 39.07 -21.67
CA SER A 337 20.17 39.01 -21.28
C SER A 337 19.78 40.38 -20.75
N ASP A 338 19.04 41.11 -21.59
CA ASP A 338 18.39 42.37 -21.25
C ASP A 338 17.35 42.17 -20.14
N ALA A 339 17.50 42.96 -19.07
CA ALA A 339 16.54 43.06 -18.00
C ALA A 339 15.41 44.02 -18.38
N SER A 340 14.23 43.48 -18.68
CA SER A 340 12.98 44.27 -18.73
C SER A 340 12.25 44.16 -17.40
N THR A 341 12.34 45.23 -16.60
CA THR A 341 11.57 45.45 -15.37
C THR A 341 10.12 45.75 -15.73
N ILE A 342 9.20 44.82 -15.46
CA ILE A 342 7.75 45.08 -15.51
C ILE A 342 7.26 45.27 -14.06
N LEU A 343 6.93 46.51 -13.72
CA LEU A 343 6.18 46.89 -12.52
C LEU A 343 4.71 46.52 -12.72
N LEU A 344 4.23 45.52 -12.00
CA LEU A 344 2.79 45.24 -11.85
C LEU A 344 2.29 45.87 -10.55
N GLN A 345 1.32 46.76 -10.68
CA GLN A 345 0.56 47.36 -9.58
C GLN A 345 -0.31 46.31 -8.87
N PRO A 346 -0.56 46.44 -7.56
CA PRO A 346 -1.48 45.55 -6.84
C PRO A 346 -2.95 45.86 -7.20
N PRO A 347 -3.84 44.84 -7.29
CA PRO A 347 -5.25 45.06 -7.54
C PRO A 347 -5.97 45.58 -6.28
N VAL A 348 -6.89 46.52 -6.54
CA VAL A 348 -7.82 47.16 -5.61
C VAL A 348 -8.75 46.12 -4.98
N ALA A 349 -8.90 46.20 -3.66
CA ALA A 349 -9.87 45.41 -2.90
C ALA A 349 -11.28 45.95 -3.12
N THR A 350 -12.20 45.10 -3.56
CA THR A 350 -13.64 45.32 -3.54
C THR A 350 -14.23 44.64 -2.31
N GLU A 351 -14.87 45.44 -1.46
CA GLU A 351 -15.67 45.00 -0.31
C GLU A 351 -16.93 44.25 -0.78
N PRO A 352 -17.38 43.19 -0.09
CA PRO A 352 -18.68 42.59 -0.35
C PRO A 352 -19.79 43.34 0.39
N GLU A 353 -20.81 43.74 -0.38
CA GLU A 353 -22.06 44.29 0.11
C GLU A 353 -22.87 43.25 0.89
N ASP A 354 -23.59 43.82 1.86
CA ASP A 354 -24.47 43.22 2.86
C ASP A 354 -25.82 42.86 2.19
N GLU A 355 -26.09 41.55 2.00
CA GLU A 355 -27.43 41.08 1.61
C GLU A 355 -28.11 40.33 2.76
N THR A 356 -28.95 41.08 3.44
CA THR A 356 -30.17 40.69 4.16
C THR A 356 -30.86 39.45 3.59
N GLY A 357 -30.98 38.40 4.40
CA GLY A 357 -31.82 37.24 4.14
C GLY A 357 -33.27 37.45 4.62
N PRO A 358 -34.28 36.86 3.95
CA PRO A 358 -35.65 36.87 4.45
C PRO A 358 -35.92 35.73 5.43
N ASP A 359 -36.63 36.08 6.50
CA ASP A 359 -37.26 35.21 7.48
C ASP A 359 -38.14 34.14 6.82
N VAL A 360 -37.92 32.87 7.18
CA VAL A 360 -38.81 31.76 6.83
C VAL A 360 -39.58 31.34 8.08
N GLU A 361 -40.87 31.70 8.08
CA GLU A 361 -41.92 31.24 8.99
C GLU A 361 -42.00 29.70 9.03
N VAL A 362 -41.86 29.13 10.23
CA VAL A 362 -42.10 27.70 10.47
C VAL A 362 -43.56 27.51 10.86
N ALA A 363 -44.39 27.12 9.90
CA ALA A 363 -45.76 26.70 10.16
C ALA A 363 -45.79 25.36 10.90
N SER A 364 -46.27 25.38 12.14
CA SER A 364 -46.57 24.20 12.95
C SER A 364 -47.93 23.63 12.55
N ILE A 365 -47.95 22.42 11.98
CA ILE A 365 -49.19 21.64 11.79
C ILE A 365 -49.26 20.56 12.87
N SER A 366 -50.25 20.70 13.76
CA SER A 366 -50.67 19.67 14.71
C SER A 366 -51.78 18.85 14.05
N GLU A 367 -51.47 17.63 13.61
CA GLU A 367 -52.49 16.64 13.23
C GLU A 367 -52.84 15.79 14.46
N THR A 368 -53.99 16.08 15.06
CA THR A 368 -54.68 15.20 16.03
C THR A 368 -55.48 14.14 15.28
N LEU A 369 -55.07 12.88 15.38
CA LEU A 369 -55.86 11.72 14.94
C LEU A 369 -56.87 11.30 16.04
N PRO A 370 -58.11 10.90 15.68
CA PRO A 370 -59.08 10.42 16.65
C PRO A 370 -58.76 8.98 17.09
N VAL A 371 -58.65 8.78 18.41
CA VAL A 371 -58.55 7.48 19.05
C VAL A 371 -59.95 6.86 19.13
N THR A 372 -60.22 5.86 18.30
CA THR A 372 -61.41 5.00 18.43
C THR A 372 -61.12 3.91 19.47
N ILE A 373 -61.76 4.01 20.63
CA ILE A 373 -61.71 3.00 21.69
C ILE A 373 -62.65 1.85 21.28
N GLY A 374 -62.07 0.77 20.76
CA GLY A 374 -62.75 -0.51 20.52
C GLY A 374 -62.84 -1.34 21.79
N ALA A 375 -63.99 -2.01 21.97
CA ALA A 375 -64.34 -2.83 23.13
C ALA A 375 -63.34 -3.96 23.43
N PRO A 376 -63.22 -4.41 24.70
CA PRO A 376 -62.31 -5.47 25.10
C PRO A 376 -62.79 -6.84 24.59
N THR A 377 -62.18 -7.32 23.52
CA THR A 377 -62.29 -8.72 23.10
C THR A 377 -61.40 -9.57 24.01
N VAL A 378 -62.03 -10.43 24.81
CA VAL A 378 -61.34 -11.47 25.58
C VAL A 378 -60.73 -12.47 24.60
N VAL A 379 -59.42 -12.33 24.35
CA VAL A 379 -58.64 -13.28 23.56
C VAL A 379 -58.29 -14.47 24.45
N VAL A 380 -58.89 -15.61 24.15
CA VAL A 380 -58.48 -16.91 24.70
C VAL A 380 -57.10 -17.25 24.12
N PRO A 381 -56.09 -17.61 24.94
CA PRO A 381 -54.79 -17.97 24.42
C PRO A 381 -54.91 -19.30 23.68
N ILE A 382 -54.79 -19.25 22.36
CA ILE A 382 -54.54 -20.44 21.54
C ILE A 382 -53.04 -20.71 21.72
N GLU A 383 -52.72 -21.81 22.42
CA GLU A 383 -51.37 -22.33 22.50
C GLU A 383 -50.89 -22.67 21.09
N ASP A 384 -50.11 -21.76 20.53
CA ASP A 384 -49.49 -21.85 19.21
C ASP A 384 -48.39 -22.91 19.28
N ALA A 385 -48.74 -24.15 18.96
CA ALA A 385 -47.89 -25.34 19.01
C ALA A 385 -46.77 -25.35 17.94
N ASP A 386 -46.56 -24.23 17.25
CA ASP A 386 -45.58 -24.06 16.18
C ASP A 386 -44.47 -23.05 16.54
N HIS A 387 -44.20 -22.85 17.84
CA HIS A 387 -42.97 -22.18 18.26
C HIS A 387 -41.78 -23.07 17.88
N PRO A 388 -40.93 -22.68 16.92
CA PRO A 388 -39.72 -23.42 16.64
C PRO A 388 -38.92 -23.51 17.93
N ALA A 389 -38.54 -24.72 18.31
CA ALA A 389 -37.73 -24.96 19.49
C ALA A 389 -36.59 -23.94 19.53
N PRO A 390 -36.35 -23.27 20.69
CA PRO A 390 -35.31 -22.27 20.80
C PRO A 390 -34.00 -22.86 20.26
N PRO A 391 -33.31 -22.17 19.34
CA PRO A 391 -32.12 -22.71 18.72
C PRO A 391 -31.16 -23.13 19.82
N ALA A 392 -30.67 -24.37 19.74
CA ALA A 392 -29.77 -24.92 20.73
C ALA A 392 -28.64 -23.92 21.02
N PRO A 393 -28.26 -23.73 22.29
CA PRO A 393 -27.21 -22.78 22.66
C PRO A 393 -25.96 -23.08 21.85
N ARG A 394 -25.59 -22.17 20.96
CA ARG A 394 -24.38 -22.32 20.14
C ARG A 394 -23.19 -22.16 21.08
N CYS A 395 -22.28 -23.14 21.07
CA CYS A 395 -20.98 -23.00 21.73
C CYS A 395 -20.30 -21.77 21.13
N GLU A 396 -20.24 -20.69 21.89
CA GLU A 396 -19.67 -19.43 21.46
C GLU A 396 -18.16 -19.59 21.27
N VAL A 397 -17.69 -19.51 20.02
CA VAL A 397 -16.27 -19.64 19.69
C VAL A 397 -15.66 -18.25 19.67
N LYS A 398 -14.80 -17.99 20.66
CA LYS A 398 -13.97 -16.78 20.68
C LYS A 398 -13.07 -16.74 19.44
N VAL A 399 -12.92 -15.56 18.84
CA VAL A 399 -11.95 -15.35 17.75
C VAL A 399 -10.55 -15.71 18.27
N MET A 400 -9.81 -16.52 17.51
CA MET A 400 -8.46 -16.95 17.85
C MET A 400 -7.55 -16.91 16.64
N LEU A 401 -6.44 -16.19 16.74
CA LEU A 401 -5.36 -16.13 15.76
C LEU A 401 -4.47 -17.37 15.94
N THR A 402 -4.33 -18.16 14.86
CA THR A 402 -3.52 -19.39 14.85
C THR A 402 -2.19 -19.21 14.11
N ASN A 403 -2.11 -18.22 13.23
CA ASN A 403 -0.87 -17.86 12.55
C ASN A 403 -0.93 -16.38 12.15
N PRO A 404 0.18 -15.63 12.26
CA PRO A 404 1.45 -16.01 12.91
C PRO A 404 1.32 -16.15 14.45
N PRO A 405 2.21 -16.88 15.14
CA PRO A 405 2.24 -16.92 16.60
C PRO A 405 2.87 -15.65 17.20
N GLU A 406 2.61 -15.40 18.49
CA GLU A 406 3.19 -14.27 19.24
C GLU A 406 4.72 -14.27 19.16
N GLY A 407 5.29 -13.11 18.85
CA GLY A 407 6.73 -12.91 18.70
C GLY A 407 7.33 -13.45 17.41
N ALA A 408 6.53 -14.02 16.48
CA ALA A 408 7.05 -14.52 15.21
C ALA A 408 7.81 -13.44 14.44
N THR A 409 8.90 -13.84 13.78
CA THR A 409 9.63 -12.96 12.85
C THR A 409 9.11 -13.17 11.44
N ILE A 410 8.75 -12.09 10.75
CA ILE A 410 8.13 -12.10 9.42
C ILE A 410 8.98 -11.26 8.48
N SER A 411 9.51 -11.84 7.41
CA SER A 411 10.46 -11.14 6.54
C SER A 411 9.87 -10.57 5.25
N ARG A 412 8.75 -11.10 4.74
CA ARG A 412 8.23 -10.70 3.41
C ARG A 412 6.73 -10.51 3.30
N ALA A 413 5.94 -11.33 3.97
CA ALA A 413 4.49 -11.21 3.91
C ALA A 413 3.85 -11.71 5.19
N ILE A 414 2.80 -11.02 5.63
CA ILE A 414 1.97 -11.48 6.74
C ILE A 414 0.84 -12.34 6.18
N LEU A 415 0.79 -13.60 6.62
CA LEU A 415 -0.31 -14.52 6.36
C LEU A 415 -1.06 -14.76 7.67
N VAL A 416 -2.26 -14.21 7.78
CA VAL A 416 -3.08 -14.38 8.99
C VAL A 416 -3.99 -15.58 8.82
N ARG A 417 -4.05 -16.45 9.82
CA ARG A 417 -5.02 -17.53 9.94
C ARG A 417 -5.60 -17.50 11.34
N GLY A 418 -6.85 -17.89 11.46
CA GLY A 418 -7.51 -18.02 12.75
C GLY A 418 -8.74 -18.91 12.70
N ALA A 419 -9.36 -19.05 13.86
CA ALA A 419 -10.62 -19.73 14.06
C ALA A 419 -11.63 -18.76 14.70
N ALA A 420 -12.90 -18.92 14.37
CA ALA A 420 -14.03 -18.13 14.87
C ALA A 420 -15.34 -18.91 14.67
N ASP A 421 -16.47 -18.32 15.04
CA ASP A 421 -17.81 -18.90 14.82
C ASP A 421 -17.99 -19.23 13.32
N PRO A 422 -18.39 -20.45 12.95
CA PRO A 422 -18.71 -20.78 11.57
C PRO A 422 -19.75 -19.85 10.97
N ASP A 423 -19.61 -19.55 9.68
CA ASP A 423 -20.52 -18.68 8.90
C ASP A 423 -20.66 -17.25 9.44
N SER A 424 -19.70 -16.80 10.25
CA SER A 424 -19.64 -15.44 10.78
C SER A 424 -18.73 -14.52 9.96
N LYS A 425 -18.62 -13.25 10.38
CA LYS A 425 -17.67 -12.26 9.82
C LYS A 425 -16.70 -11.79 10.89
N VAL A 426 -15.41 -11.81 10.57
CA VAL A 426 -14.33 -11.31 11.45
C VAL A 426 -13.60 -10.18 10.74
N ARG A 427 -13.32 -9.09 11.46
CA ARG A 427 -12.45 -8.01 11.01
C ARG A 427 -11.04 -8.28 11.50
N VAL A 428 -10.08 -8.25 10.57
CA VAL A 428 -8.66 -8.35 10.87
C VAL A 428 -7.98 -7.03 10.55
N GLU A 429 -7.33 -6.44 11.55
CA GLU A 429 -6.54 -5.21 11.44
C GLU A 429 -5.07 -5.49 11.71
N ILE A 430 -4.19 -5.02 10.83
CA ILE A 430 -2.75 -5.07 11.02
C ILE A 430 -2.25 -3.64 11.13
N THR A 431 -1.73 -3.28 12.29
CA THR A 431 -1.00 -2.04 12.51
C THR A 431 0.50 -2.34 12.64
N TYR A 432 1.34 -1.33 12.47
CA TYR A 432 2.78 -1.44 12.69
C TYR A 432 3.28 -0.27 13.53
N ASN A 433 4.34 -0.50 14.29
CA ASN A 433 5.17 0.52 14.90
C ASN A 433 6.64 0.09 14.84
N ASN A 434 7.63 0.97 15.03
CA ASN A 434 9.04 0.57 14.97
C ASN A 434 9.67 0.08 16.28
N GLY A 435 8.87 -0.26 17.30
CA GLY A 435 9.25 -0.96 18.54
C GLY A 435 10.34 -0.32 19.42
N LYS A 436 11.10 0.65 18.91
CA LYS A 436 12.27 1.26 19.51
C LYS A 436 12.07 2.77 19.63
N THR A 437 12.65 3.31 20.69
CA THR A 437 12.93 4.73 20.97
C THR A 437 13.97 5.32 20.00
N GLY A 438 13.83 5.04 18.70
CA GLY A 438 14.56 5.76 17.66
C GLY A 438 13.94 7.14 17.43
N ILE A 439 14.74 8.07 16.89
CA ILE A 439 14.35 9.47 16.67
C ILE A 439 13.15 9.60 15.69
N LEU A 440 12.87 8.54 14.93
CA LEU A 440 11.77 8.48 13.99
C LEU A 440 10.69 7.49 14.44
N LYS A 441 9.52 7.95 14.89
CA LYS A 441 8.37 7.06 15.16
C LYS A 441 7.72 6.67 13.84
N LEU A 442 7.86 5.41 13.46
CA LEU A 442 7.20 4.86 12.28
C LEU A 442 6.02 4.01 12.77
N ALA A 443 4.80 4.53 12.66
CA ALA A 443 3.58 3.79 12.99
C ALA A 443 2.48 4.00 11.95
N GLY A 444 1.55 3.05 11.83
CA GLY A 444 0.41 3.17 10.94
C GLY A 444 -0.44 1.90 10.83
N LEU A 445 -1.51 1.99 10.03
CA LEU A 445 -2.32 0.84 9.61
C LEU A 445 -1.71 0.26 8.34
N ALA A 446 -1.41 -1.04 8.34
CA ALA A 446 -0.93 -1.78 7.17
C ALA A 446 -2.09 -2.40 6.37
N ALA A 447 -3.11 -2.94 7.06
CA ALA A 447 -4.29 -3.51 6.43
C ALA A 447 -5.49 -3.55 7.40
N SER A 448 -6.70 -3.47 6.87
CA SER A 448 -7.95 -3.77 7.59
C SER A 448 -8.91 -4.47 6.62
N GLN A 449 -9.42 -5.65 6.98
CA GLN A 449 -10.27 -6.44 6.10
C GLN A 449 -11.34 -7.21 6.88
N ASP A 450 -12.56 -7.21 6.37
CA ASP A 450 -13.64 -8.11 6.81
C ASP A 450 -13.54 -9.44 6.07
N LEU A 451 -13.55 -10.54 6.82
CA LEU A 451 -13.37 -11.90 6.34
C LEU A 451 -14.59 -12.74 6.73
N ALA A 452 -15.14 -13.47 5.77
CA ALA A 452 -16.10 -14.53 6.07
C ALA A 452 -15.37 -15.72 6.69
N VAL A 453 -15.91 -16.27 7.78
CA VAL A 453 -15.42 -17.48 8.42
C VAL A 453 -16.08 -18.67 7.73
N GLY A 454 -15.27 -19.65 7.34
CA GLY A 454 -15.77 -20.87 6.71
C GLY A 454 -16.68 -21.66 7.65
N SER A 455 -17.45 -22.59 7.09
CA SER A 455 -18.26 -23.54 7.88
C SER A 455 -17.40 -24.47 8.75
N ASP A 456 -16.10 -24.57 8.46
CA ASP A 456 -15.10 -25.25 9.29
C ASP A 456 -14.58 -24.38 10.46
N GLY A 457 -15.16 -23.19 10.64
CA GLY A 457 -14.79 -22.23 11.67
C GLY A 457 -13.44 -21.55 11.41
N LYS A 458 -12.84 -21.66 10.22
CA LYS A 458 -11.53 -21.08 9.91
C LYS A 458 -11.65 -19.85 9.02
N PHE A 459 -10.75 -18.90 9.25
CA PHE A 459 -10.57 -17.74 8.37
C PHE A 459 -9.11 -17.55 7.99
N ARG A 460 -8.89 -16.86 6.88
CA ARG A 460 -7.57 -16.57 6.34
C ARG A 460 -7.53 -15.16 5.76
N MET A 461 -6.54 -14.37 6.16
CA MET A 461 -6.19 -13.10 5.54
C MET A 461 -4.84 -13.22 4.86
N GLY A 462 -4.70 -12.57 3.72
CA GLY A 462 -3.43 -12.40 3.07
C GLY A 462 -3.13 -13.46 2.01
N PRO A 463 -1.93 -13.35 1.42
CA PRO A 463 -0.76 -12.64 1.95
C PRO A 463 -0.81 -11.11 1.86
N LEU A 464 -0.32 -10.44 2.90
CA LEU A 464 -0.04 -9.01 2.88
C LEU A 464 1.46 -8.79 2.66
N PRO A 465 1.90 -8.35 1.47
CA PRO A 465 3.31 -8.10 1.20
C PRO A 465 3.85 -6.96 2.08
N LEU A 466 5.01 -7.20 2.71
CA LEU A 466 5.77 -6.23 3.49
C LEU A 466 6.78 -5.56 2.57
N GLU A 467 6.30 -4.64 1.74
CA GLU A 467 7.14 -3.88 0.80
C GLU A 467 7.32 -2.42 1.22
N GLY A 468 8.34 -1.78 0.66
CA GLY A 468 8.61 -0.36 0.88
C GLY A 468 8.83 -0.03 2.37
N PRO A 469 8.12 0.97 2.95
CA PRO A 469 8.28 1.33 4.36
C PRO A 469 7.95 0.19 5.34
N LEU A 470 7.10 -0.76 4.94
CA LEU A 470 6.71 -1.92 5.76
C LEU A 470 7.80 -3.01 5.80
N ALA A 471 8.77 -2.97 4.88
CA ALA A 471 9.93 -3.87 4.89
C ALA A 471 11.02 -3.43 5.91
N THR A 472 10.74 -2.44 6.75
CA THR A 472 11.73 -1.91 7.69
C THR A 472 12.01 -2.91 8.81
N ARG A 473 13.27 -3.32 8.96
CA ARG A 473 13.70 -4.24 10.02
C ARG A 473 13.31 -3.72 11.40
N GLY A 474 12.76 -4.60 12.23
CA GLY A 474 12.39 -4.29 13.60
C GLY A 474 11.05 -3.56 13.74
N LEU A 475 10.29 -3.41 12.66
CA LEU A 475 8.87 -3.07 12.78
C LEU A 475 8.15 -4.14 13.60
N VAL A 476 7.38 -3.74 14.60
CA VAL A 476 6.46 -4.60 15.32
C VAL A 476 5.09 -4.41 14.68
N PHE A 477 4.56 -5.47 14.08
CA PHE A 477 3.20 -5.51 13.58
C PHE A 477 2.29 -6.04 14.68
N THR A 478 1.17 -5.35 14.92
CA THR A 478 0.12 -5.82 15.82
C THR A 478 -1.07 -6.24 14.97
N ILE A 479 -1.39 -7.52 15.01
CA ILE A 479 -2.49 -8.16 14.30
C ILE A 479 -3.63 -8.32 15.28
N LYS A 480 -4.78 -7.70 15.01
CA LYS A 480 -5.99 -7.75 15.83
C LYS A 480 -7.10 -8.42 15.03
N ALA A 481 -7.79 -9.39 15.62
CA ALA A 481 -8.97 -10.02 15.04
C ALA A 481 -10.15 -9.92 16.00
N TYR A 482 -11.30 -9.45 15.50
CA TYR A 482 -12.51 -9.23 16.30
C TYR A 482 -13.78 -9.33 15.44
N TYR A 483 -14.94 -9.50 16.07
CA TYR A 483 -16.21 -9.43 15.36
C TYR A 483 -16.65 -7.95 15.23
N PRO A 484 -16.88 -7.42 14.01
CA PRO A 484 -17.17 -6.00 13.82
C PRO A 484 -18.55 -5.57 14.34
N GLU A 485 -19.49 -6.51 14.51
CA GLU A 485 -20.89 -6.24 14.92
C GLU A 485 -21.17 -6.59 16.39
N ARG A 486 -20.12 -6.87 17.16
CA ARG A 486 -20.21 -7.64 18.40
C ARG A 486 -19.17 -7.11 19.39
N GLU A 487 -19.53 -6.07 20.16
CA GLU A 487 -18.61 -5.39 21.08
C GLU A 487 -18.14 -6.30 22.25
N ASP A 488 -19.01 -7.20 22.69
CA ASP A 488 -18.74 -8.07 23.85
C ASP A 488 -17.89 -9.30 23.52
N HIS A 489 -17.66 -9.56 22.24
CA HIS A 489 -16.97 -10.78 21.84
C HIS A 489 -15.46 -10.57 21.82
N GLY A 490 -14.76 -11.55 22.40
CA GLY A 490 -13.33 -11.46 22.65
C GLY A 490 -12.52 -11.10 21.41
N THR A 491 -11.73 -10.05 21.53
CA THR A 491 -10.65 -9.72 20.60
C THR A 491 -9.47 -10.65 20.84
N ASP A 492 -8.85 -11.14 19.77
CA ASP A 492 -7.52 -11.73 19.85
C ASP A 492 -6.48 -10.85 19.17
N MET A 493 -5.28 -10.82 19.74
CA MET A 493 -4.22 -9.92 19.32
C MET A 493 -2.87 -10.61 19.40
N VAL A 494 -2.12 -10.52 18.31
CA VAL A 494 -0.77 -11.08 18.20
C VAL A 494 0.20 -10.01 17.72
N LYS A 495 1.37 -9.90 18.35
CA LYS A 495 2.49 -9.06 17.90
C LYS A 495 3.54 -9.90 17.22
N VAL A 496 4.04 -9.40 16.10
CA VAL A 496 5.08 -10.05 15.29
C VAL A 496 6.11 -9.02 14.84
N VAL A 497 7.33 -9.46 14.58
CA VAL A 497 8.46 -8.57 14.28
C VAL A 497 8.88 -8.72 12.83
N GLY A 498 9.00 -7.60 12.11
CA GLY A 498 9.56 -7.51 10.78
C GLY A 498 11.04 -7.91 10.77
N GLY A 499 11.32 -9.05 10.15
CA GLY A 499 12.67 -9.52 9.84
C GLY A 499 13.23 -8.84 8.60
N ARG A 500 14.53 -9.01 8.36
CA ARG A 500 15.20 -8.65 7.09
C ARG A 500 15.75 -9.95 6.52
N ASP A 501 15.30 -10.32 5.33
CA ASP A 501 15.97 -11.32 4.51
C ASP A 501 17.09 -10.68 3.68
#